data_AF-A0AAN7SAL7-F1
#
_entry.id   AF-A0AAN7SAL7-F1
#
_cell.length_a   1.000
_cell.length_b   1.000
_cell.length_c   1.000
_cell.angle_alpha   90.00
_cell.angle_beta   90.00
_cell.angle_gamma   90.00
#
_symmetry.space_group_name_H-M   'P 1'
#
loop_
_entity.id
_entity.type
_entity.pdbx_description
1 polymer ?
#
loop_
_entity_poly.entity_id
_entity_poly.type
_entity_poly.pdbx_seq_one_letter_code
_entity_poly.pdbx_strand_id
1 'polypeptide(L)'
;MPSQALSSDGYPGPTAPSSYTEHDIIWDGVRKVKVQLELNLARDAKNNKKGFYRYVSQKRKVKESVPQLMKRNGDLVSTDEEKAEVFNNFFSSVFSGNGYPHLSQVNGQHVGDQAG
;
A
#
# COMPACT_ATOMS: atom_id res chain seq x y z
N MET A 1 50.66 -6.31 -40.91
CA MET A 1 50.00 -7.00 -39.77
C MET A 1 51.03 -7.17 -38.67
N PRO A 2 50.75 -6.88 -37.38
CA PRO A 2 49.84 -5.87 -36.84
C PRO A 2 50.50 -5.01 -35.73
N SER A 3 49.86 -3.87 -35.49
CA SER A 3 50.06 -2.95 -34.36
C SER A 3 49.89 -3.70 -33.03
N GLN A 4 50.82 -3.55 -32.09
CA GLN A 4 50.65 -4.05 -30.73
C GLN A 4 50.05 -2.95 -29.85
N ALA A 5 48.99 -3.36 -29.17
CA ALA A 5 47.95 -2.53 -28.59
C ALA A 5 48.37 -1.77 -27.33
N LEU A 6 47.71 -0.63 -27.12
CA LEU A 6 47.54 0.01 -25.82
C LEU A 6 46.88 -0.99 -24.86
N SER A 7 47.58 -1.40 -23.80
CA SER A 7 46.99 -2.14 -22.69
C SER A 7 46.26 -1.14 -21.78
N SER A 8 44.97 -0.95 -22.02
CA SER A 8 44.10 -0.01 -21.29
C SER A 8 43.44 -0.60 -20.05
N ASP A 9 43.81 -1.81 -19.62
CA ASP A 9 43.10 -2.48 -18.52
C ASP A 9 43.74 -2.18 -17.17
N GLY A 10 43.78 -0.88 -16.84
CA GLY A 10 43.82 -0.44 -15.46
C GLY A 10 42.43 -0.61 -14.87
N TYR A 11 42.03 -1.84 -14.54
CA TYR A 11 40.87 -2.06 -13.67
C TYR A 11 41.14 -1.32 -12.36
N PRO A 12 40.36 -0.29 -11.97
CA PRO A 12 40.43 0.18 -10.61
C PRO A 12 39.98 -1.01 -9.75
N GLY A 13 40.93 -1.61 -9.03
CA GLY A 13 40.61 -2.61 -8.02
C GLY A 13 39.56 -2.06 -7.06
N PRO A 14 38.80 -2.91 -6.35
CA PRO A 14 37.80 -2.42 -5.41
C PRO A 14 38.50 -1.48 -4.43
N THR A 15 38.32 -0.18 -4.63
CA THR A 15 38.68 0.81 -3.64
C THR A 15 37.79 0.46 -2.48
N ALA A 16 38.35 -0.19 -1.45
CA ALA A 16 37.70 -0.35 -0.17
C ALA A 16 37.03 1.01 0.13
N PRO A 17 35.71 1.06 0.42
CA PRO A 17 35.06 2.33 0.67
C PRO A 17 35.86 3.00 1.78
N SER A 18 36.56 4.07 1.40
CA SER A 18 37.24 4.96 2.32
C SER A 18 36.22 5.34 3.36
N SER A 19 36.49 5.03 4.63
CA SER A 19 35.84 5.56 5.85
C SER A 19 34.33 5.81 5.75
N TYR A 20 33.52 5.07 6.54
CA TYR A 20 32.08 5.30 6.73
C TYR A 20 31.56 6.62 6.17
N THR A 21 30.70 6.56 5.14
CA THR A 21 30.16 7.79 4.56
C THR A 21 29.42 8.57 5.65
N GLU A 22 29.47 9.90 5.64
CA GLU A 22 28.78 10.74 6.65
C GLU A 22 27.32 10.33 6.80
N HIS A 23 26.69 9.94 5.69
CA HIS A 23 25.36 9.36 5.62
C HIS A 23 25.20 8.12 6.52
N ASP A 24 26.13 7.15 6.46
CA ASP A 24 26.08 5.94 7.27
C ASP A 24 26.19 6.22 8.76
N ILE A 25 27.06 7.18 9.14
CA ILE A 25 27.24 7.62 10.54
C ILE A 25 25.95 8.28 11.05
N ILE A 26 25.35 9.16 10.24
CA ILE A 26 24.10 9.86 10.59
C ILE A 26 22.96 8.85 10.77
N TRP A 27 22.76 7.95 9.81
CA TRP A 27 21.70 6.95 9.91
C TRP A 27 21.90 5.96 11.04
N ASP A 28 23.15 5.58 11.31
CA ASP A 28 23.47 4.74 12.46
C ASP A 28 23.11 5.42 13.79
N GLY A 29 23.45 6.71 13.93
CA GLY A 29 23.03 7.52 15.06
C GLY A 29 21.51 7.55 15.24
N VAL A 30 20.77 7.80 14.15
CA VAL A 30 19.29 7.80 14.17
C VAL A 30 18.73 6.45 14.62
N ARG A 31 19.27 5.34 14.08
CA ARG A 31 18.84 3.98 14.48
C ARG A 31 19.11 3.71 15.95
N LYS A 32 20.29 4.06 16.46
CA LYS A 32 20.67 3.87 17.87
C LYS A 32 19.74 4.64 18.81
N VAL A 33 19.50 5.92 18.54
CA VAL A 33 18.59 6.75 19.36
C VAL A 33 17.17 6.19 19.35
N LYS A 34 16.70 5.72 18.19
CA LYS A 34 15.38 5.11 18.06
C LYS A 34 15.26 3.82 18.89
N VAL A 35 16.23 2.91 18.80
CA VAL A 35 16.25 1.67 19.59
C VAL A 35 16.27 1.97 21.09
N GLN A 36 17.06 2.95 21.51
CA GLN A 36 17.13 3.35 22.92
C GLN A 36 15.78 3.90 23.43
N LEU A 37 15.10 4.73 22.63
CA LEU A 37 13.77 5.24 22.95
C LEU A 37 12.75 4.10 23.09
N GLU A 38 12.73 3.18 22.12
CA GLU A 38 11.82 2.01 22.14
C GLU A 38 12.06 1.12 23.36
N LEU A 39 13.33 0.86 23.69
CA LEU A 39 13.73 0.10 24.87
C LEU A 39 13.27 0.76 26.17
N ASN A 40 13.46 2.08 26.29
CA ASN A 40 13.03 2.84 27.47
C ASN A 40 11.50 2.79 27.65
N LEU A 41 10.75 2.95 26.57
CA LEU A 41 9.29 2.86 26.59
C LEU A 41 8.80 1.45 26.95
N ALA A 42 9.46 0.40 26.45
CA ALA A 42 9.11 -0.98 26.76
C ALA A 42 9.39 -1.33 28.23
N ARG A 43 10.56 -0.91 28.75
CA ARG A 43 10.94 -1.11 30.16
C ARG A 43 9.97 -0.41 31.11
N ASP A 44 9.57 0.81 30.77
CA ASP A 44 8.69 1.61 31.61
C ASP A 44 7.20 1.44 31.29
N ALA A 45 6.82 0.44 30.49
CA ALA A 45 5.44 0.26 30.03
C ALA A 45 4.43 0.11 31.18
N LYS A 46 4.86 -0.43 32.34
CA LYS A 46 4.00 -0.59 33.52
C LYS A 46 3.70 0.73 34.22
N ASN A 47 4.67 1.64 34.32
CA ASN A 47 4.51 2.93 35.03
C ASN A 47 4.06 4.04 34.08
N ASN A 48 4.51 4.00 32.82
CA ASN A 48 4.18 4.96 31.76
C ASN A 48 3.39 4.32 30.61
N LYS A 49 2.24 3.73 30.95
CA LYS A 49 1.31 3.13 29.98
C LYS A 49 0.93 4.13 28.88
N LYS A 50 0.66 5.40 29.25
CA LYS A 50 0.25 6.45 28.31
C LYS A 50 1.33 6.73 27.26
N GLY A 51 2.59 6.84 27.67
CA GLY A 51 3.73 7.05 26.76
C GLY A 51 3.91 5.87 25.79
N PHE A 52 3.85 4.65 26.31
CA PHE A 52 3.97 3.43 25.52
C PHE A 52 2.87 3.31 24.45
N TYR A 53 1.60 3.39 24.84
CA TYR A 53 0.49 3.29 23.90
C TYR A 53 0.41 4.47 22.93
N ARG A 54 0.84 5.67 23.34
CA ARG A 54 0.98 6.82 22.41
C ARG A 54 2.02 6.52 21.32
N TYR A 55 3.18 5.98 21.68
CA TYR A 55 4.19 5.60 20.69
C TYR A 55 3.70 4.50 19.74
N VAL A 56 3.09 3.44 20.28
CA VAL A 56 2.53 2.33 19.49
C VAL A 56 1.44 2.83 18.54
N SER A 57 0.50 3.64 19.03
CA SER A 57 -0.55 4.22 18.18
C SER A 57 0.01 5.13 17.10
N GLN A 58 1.01 5.97 17.40
CA GLN A 58 1.70 6.78 16.39
C GLN A 58 2.41 5.94 15.33
N LYS A 59 3.08 4.85 15.72
CA LYS A 59 3.71 3.92 14.77
C LYS A 59 2.70 3.13 13.94
N ARG A 60 1.51 2.85 14.50
CA ARG A 60 0.39 2.23 13.79
C ARG A 60 -0.38 3.19 12.90
N LYS A 61 -0.24 4.51 13.05
CA LYS A 61 -0.77 5.53 12.13
C LYS A 61 -0.01 5.53 10.79
N VAL A 62 0.13 4.37 10.18
CA VAL A 62 0.51 4.24 8.77
C VAL A 62 -0.79 4.25 7.97
N LYS A 63 -1.00 5.36 7.25
CA LYS A 63 -2.06 5.59 6.26
C LYS A 63 -3.45 5.73 6.87
N GLU A 64 -4.17 6.75 6.45
CA GLU A 64 -5.64 6.69 6.40
C GLU A 64 -5.99 5.30 5.84
N SER A 65 -6.68 4.45 6.62
CA SER A 65 -6.87 3.04 6.20
C SER A 65 -7.67 2.94 4.91
N VAL A 66 -8.36 4.03 4.58
CA VAL A 66 -9.05 4.28 3.32
C VAL A 66 -8.49 5.59 2.78
N PRO A 67 -7.90 5.63 1.58
CA PRO A 67 -7.57 6.88 0.91
C PRO A 67 -8.81 7.79 0.81
N GLN A 68 -8.62 9.12 0.90
CA GLN A 68 -9.73 10.04 0.63
C GLN A 68 -10.39 9.70 -0.70
N LEU A 69 -11.70 9.46 -0.62
CA LEU A 69 -12.49 9.11 -1.78
C LEU A 69 -12.62 10.36 -2.66
N MET A 70 -12.29 10.21 -3.94
CA MET A 70 -12.40 11.27 -4.93
C MET A 70 -13.54 10.94 -5.89
N LYS A 71 -14.30 11.96 -6.28
CA LYS A 71 -15.29 11.83 -7.34
C LYS A 71 -14.58 11.55 -8.67
N ARG A 72 -15.33 11.08 -9.67
CA ARG A 72 -14.80 10.82 -11.03
C ARG A 72 -14.15 12.06 -11.66
N ASN A 73 -14.65 13.25 -11.31
CA ASN A 73 -14.14 14.53 -11.80
C ASN A 73 -12.89 15.03 -11.04
N GLY A 74 -12.38 14.28 -10.06
CA GLY A 74 -11.19 14.63 -9.29
C GLY A 74 -11.46 15.51 -8.06
N ASP A 75 -12.73 15.85 -7.78
CA ASP A 75 -13.07 16.60 -6.57
C ASP A 75 -13.03 15.70 -5.33
N LEU A 76 -12.60 16.27 -4.20
CA LEU A 76 -12.70 15.60 -2.90
C LEU A 76 -14.17 15.41 -2.52
N VAL A 77 -14.47 14.24 -2.00
CA VAL A 77 -15.81 13.95 -1.48
C VAL A 77 -15.97 14.63 -0.11
N SER A 78 -17.08 15.36 0.07
CA SER A 78 -17.28 16.25 1.23
C SER A 78 -18.33 15.73 2.22
N THR A 79 -19.40 15.11 1.75
CA THR A 79 -20.47 14.57 2.60
C THR A 79 -20.41 13.04 2.70
N ASP A 80 -21.08 12.47 3.71
CA ASP A 80 -21.08 11.02 3.90
C ASP A 80 -21.93 10.29 2.85
N GLU A 81 -22.99 10.94 2.36
CA GLU A 81 -23.82 10.45 1.24
C GLU A 81 -22.99 10.33 -0.04
N GLU A 82 -22.23 11.38 -0.38
CA GLU A 82 -21.34 11.35 -1.54
C GLU A 82 -20.28 10.25 -1.42
N LYS A 83 -19.79 9.95 -0.20
CA LYS A 83 -18.83 8.85 0.02
C LYS A 83 -19.48 7.50 -0.26
N ALA A 84 -20.70 7.30 0.24
CA ALA A 84 -21.45 6.07 0.04
C ALA A 84 -21.73 5.81 -1.44
N GLU A 85 -22.12 6.85 -2.18
CA GLU A 85 -22.39 6.75 -3.61
C GLU A 85 -21.13 6.40 -4.42
N VAL A 86 -20.02 7.13 -4.22
CA VAL A 86 -18.79 6.88 -4.97
C VAL A 86 -18.24 5.48 -4.65
N PHE A 87 -18.32 5.04 -3.40
CA PHE A 87 -17.92 3.69 -2.98
C PHE A 87 -18.80 2.61 -3.64
N ASN A 88 -20.13 2.77 -3.58
CA ASN A 88 -21.07 1.80 -4.14
C ASN A 88 -20.93 1.67 -5.67
N ASN A 89 -20.70 2.80 -6.35
CA ASN A 89 -20.44 2.83 -7.80
C ASN A 89 -19.15 2.09 -8.16
N PHE A 90 -18.07 2.30 -7.39
CA PHE A 90 -16.81 1.58 -7.58
C PHE A 90 -17.00 0.07 -7.34
N PHE A 91 -17.64 -0.31 -6.24
CA PHE A 91 -17.90 -1.70 -5.88
C PHE A 91 -18.73 -2.41 -6.96
N SER A 92 -19.82 -1.79 -7.42
CA SER A 92 -20.69 -2.33 -8.47
C SER A 92 -19.97 -2.50 -9.82
N SER A 93 -19.03 -1.61 -10.14
CA SER A 93 -18.23 -1.71 -11.38
C SER A 93 -17.34 -2.95 -11.41
N VAL A 94 -16.88 -3.44 -10.26
CA VAL A 94 -16.04 -4.66 -10.18
C VAL A 94 -16.85 -5.92 -10.52
N PHE A 95 -18.15 -5.92 -10.21
CA PHE A 95 -19.05 -7.04 -10.49
C PHE A 95 -19.78 -6.91 -11.83
N SER A 96 -19.55 -5.82 -12.56
CA SER A 96 -20.08 -5.61 -13.91
C SER A 96 -19.19 -6.31 -14.95
N GLY A 97 -19.06 -7.63 -14.82
CA GLY A 97 -18.54 -8.50 -15.87
C GLY A 97 -19.70 -8.90 -16.77
N ASN A 98 -19.58 -8.62 -18.07
CA ASN A 98 -20.57 -8.92 -19.10
C ASN A 98 -21.31 -10.22 -18.80
N GLY A 99 -22.64 -10.10 -18.69
CA GLY A 99 -23.51 -11.26 -18.64
C GLY A 99 -23.12 -12.18 -19.79
N TYR A 100 -22.67 -13.39 -19.44
CA TYR A 100 -22.78 -14.49 -20.38
C TYR A 100 -24.22 -14.48 -20.88
N PRO A 101 -24.45 -14.52 -22.20
CA PRO A 101 -25.80 -14.51 -22.72
C PRO A 101 -26.50 -15.68 -22.07
N HIS A 102 -27.63 -15.39 -21.45
CA HIS A 102 -28.51 -16.34 -20.82
C HIS A 102 -28.96 -17.38 -21.87
N LEU A 103 -28.13 -18.39 -22.12
CA LEU A 103 -28.56 -19.69 -22.63
C LEU A 103 -29.21 -20.34 -21.40
N SER A 104 -30.51 -20.35 -21.24
CA SER A 104 -31.42 -20.98 -22.19
C SER A 104 -32.85 -20.45 -22.01
N GLN A 105 -33.43 -19.98 -23.11
CA GLN A 105 -34.87 -20.14 -23.31
C GLN A 105 -35.19 -21.63 -23.28
N VAL A 106 -35.83 -22.11 -22.21
CA VAL A 106 -36.74 -23.25 -22.35
C VAL A 106 -38.10 -22.65 -22.69
N ASN A 107 -38.39 -22.67 -23.98
CA ASN A 107 -39.70 -22.37 -24.52
C ASN A 107 -40.64 -23.51 -24.11
N GLY A 108 -41.40 -23.34 -23.03
CA GLY A 108 -42.52 -24.19 -22.67
C GLY A 108 -43.83 -23.47 -22.94
N GLN A 109 -44.31 -23.50 -24.20
CA GLN A 109 -45.64 -23.02 -24.55
C GLN A 109 -46.67 -24.16 -24.56
N HIS A 110 -47.74 -23.94 -23.79
CA HIS A 110 -49.16 -24.31 -23.97
C HIS A 110 -49.52 -25.81 -23.99
N VAL A 111 -50.47 -26.31 -23.20
CA VAL A 111 -51.95 -26.13 -23.22
C VAL A 111 -52.44 -26.57 -21.81
N GLY A 112 -53.38 -25.98 -21.08
CA GLY A 112 -54.55 -25.17 -21.42
C GLY A 112 -55.81 -25.96 -21.11
N ASP A 113 -56.17 -26.16 -19.83
CA ASP A 113 -57.47 -26.72 -19.44
C ASP A 113 -58.21 -25.76 -18.50
N GLN A 114 -59.29 -25.19 -19.02
CA GLN A 114 -60.28 -24.39 -18.29
C GLN A 114 -61.28 -25.28 -17.56
N ALA A 115 -61.61 -24.86 -16.34
CA ALA A 115 -62.91 -24.82 -15.68
C ALA A 115 -63.82 -26.07 -15.64
N GLY A 116 -64.18 -26.41 -14.40
CA GLY A 116 -65.39 -27.11 -13.98
C GLY A 116 -65.57 -26.90 -12.48
#